data_AF-A0A0H5PXH4-F1
#
_entry.id   AF-A0A0H5PXH4-F1
#
_cell.length_a   1.000
_cell.length_b   1.000
_cell.length_c   1.000
_cell.angle_alpha   90.00
_cell.angle_beta   90.00
_cell.angle_gamma   90.00
#
_symmetry.space_group_name_H-M   'P 1'
#
loop_
_entity.id
_entity.type
_entity.pdbx_description
1 polymer ?
#
loop_
_entity_poly.entity_id
_entity_poly.type
_entity_poly.pdbx_seq_one_letter_code
_entity_poly.pdbx_strand_id
1 'polypeptide(L)' 'MENKENENKYKAQIKHLRSNYKRITIDFKIDELERFKEICKANNTTPTTQIKQFVKTYIESN' A
#
# COMPACT_ATOMS: atom_id res chain seq x y z
N MET A 1 34.00 -4.12 -3.94
CA MET A 1 33.45 -2.81 -3.51
C MET A 1 31.97 -2.65 -3.86
N GLU A 2 31.44 -3.40 -4.82
CA GLU A 2 30.03 -3.37 -5.29
C GLU A 2 28.96 -3.71 -4.22
N ASN A 3 29.29 -4.57 -3.26
CA ASN A 3 28.34 -4.96 -2.19
C ASN A 3 28.00 -3.84 -1.20
N LYS A 4 28.89 -2.85 -1.01
CA LYS A 4 28.71 -1.77 -0.01
C LYS A 4 27.81 -0.64 -0.50
N GLU A 5 27.83 -0.35 -1.80
CA GLU A 5 26.97 0.68 -2.42
C GLU A 5 25.51 0.24 -2.52
N ASN A 6 25.27 -1.03 -2.84
CA ASN A 6 23.92 -1.60 -2.87
C ASN A 6 23.27 -1.58 -1.49
N GLU A 7 24.02 -1.87 -0.42
CA GLU A 7 23.53 -1.70 0.95
C GLU A 7 23.15 -0.24 1.28
N ASN A 8 23.99 0.72 0.87
CA ASN A 8 23.72 2.14 1.16
C ASN A 8 22.46 2.64 0.42
N LYS A 9 22.26 2.24 -0.84
CA LYS A 9 21.03 2.56 -1.60
C LYS A 9 19.80 1.93 -0.97
N TYR A 10 19.88 0.67 -0.55
CA TYR A 10 18.79 -0.03 0.14
C TYR A 10 18.43 0.63 1.48
N LYS A 11 19.44 1.00 2.29
CA LYS A 11 19.26 1.73 3.55
C LYS A 11 18.59 3.10 3.33
N ALA A 12 18.98 3.82 2.28
CA ALA A 12 18.36 5.09 1.92
C ALA A 12 16.89 4.93 1.49
N GLN A 13 16.57 3.91 0.69
CA GLN A 13 15.19 3.59 0.30
C GLN A 13 14.32 3.25 1.51
N ILE A 14 14.82 2.42 2.43
CA ILE A 14 14.11 2.08 3.68
C ILE A 14 13.87 3.33 4.52
N LYS A 15 14.89 4.19 4.69
CA LYS A 15 14.75 5.44 5.45
C LYS A 15 13.68 6.34 4.84
N HIS A 16 13.69 6.52 3.52
CA HIS A 16 12.69 7.32 2.81
C HIS A 16 11.26 6.74 2.96
N LEU A 17 11.10 5.42 2.88
CA LEU A 17 9.81 4.76 3.07
C LEU A 17 9.27 4.95 4.49
N ARG A 18 10.12 4.81 5.51
CA ARG A 18 9.71 4.97 6.92
C ARG A 18 9.38 6.41 7.30
N SER A 19 10.02 7.39 6.65
CA SER A 19 9.77 8.81 6.92
C SER A 19 8.50 9.34 6.26
N ASN A 20 8.09 8.78 5.11
CA ASN A 20 6.98 9.33 4.33
C ASN A 20 5.68 8.52 4.40
N TYR A 21 5.73 7.25 4.82
CA TYR A 21 4.55 6.39 4.86
C TYR A 21 4.23 5.95 6.30
N LYS A 22 3.01 6.25 6.75
CA LYS A 22 2.44 5.70 7.98
C LYS A 22 1.53 4.52 7.63
N ARG A 23 1.61 3.45 8.42
CA ARG A 23 0.74 2.29 8.29
C ARG A 23 -0.58 2.57 9.01
N ILE A 24 -1.68 2.26 8.34
CA ILE A 24 -3.01 2.22 8.93
C ILE A 24 -3.32 0.73 9.17
N THR A 25 -3.64 0.38 10.41
CA THR A 25 -4.12 -0.96 10.78
C THR A 25 -5.64 -0.89 10.84
N ILE A 26 -6.33 -1.68 10.01
CA ILE A 26 -7.80 -1.78 9.96
C ILE A 26 -8.16 -3.25 9.90
N ASP A 27 -9.13 -3.64 10.71
CA ASP A 27 -9.74 -4.95 10.69
C ASP A 27 -10.96 -4.95 9.77
N PHE A 28 -11.08 -6.01 8.97
CA PHE A 28 -12.23 -6.28 8.12
C PHE A 28 -12.86 -7.61 8.54
N LYS A 29 -14.17 -7.77 8.36
CA LYS A 29 -14.75 -9.11 8.44
C LYS A 29 -14.20 -9.98 7.31
N ILE A 30 -14.07 -11.27 7.59
CA ILE A 30 -13.42 -12.22 6.66
C ILE A 30 -14.18 -12.28 5.34
N ASP A 31 -15.51 -12.38 5.39
CA ASP A 31 -16.39 -12.44 4.22
C ASP A 31 -16.33 -11.16 3.37
N GLU A 32 -16.32 -9.99 4.03
CA GLU A 32 -16.20 -8.70 3.36
C GLU A 32 -14.84 -8.57 2.65
N LEU A 33 -13.76 -8.99 3.29
CA LEU A 33 -12.41 -8.93 2.73
C LEU A 33 -12.22 -9.88 1.55
N GLU A 34 -12.72 -11.12 1.65
CA GLU A 34 -12.65 -12.08 0.55
C GLU A 34 -13.44 -11.60 -0.66
N ARG A 35 -14.67 -11.11 -0.45
CA ARG A 35 -15.47 -10.54 -1.54
C ARG A 35 -14.80 -9.31 -2.17
N PHE A 36 -14.19 -8.44 -1.35
CA PHE A 36 -13.44 -7.29 -1.84
C PHE A 36 -12.25 -7.71 -2.73
N LYS A 37 -11.51 -8.76 -2.34
CA LYS A 37 -10.41 -9.32 -3.15
C LYS A 37 -10.90 -9.89 -4.47
N GLU A 38 -12.01 -10.62 -4.48
CA GLU A 38 -12.60 -11.18 -5.70
C GLU A 38 -13.00 -10.09 -6.69
N ILE A 39 -13.66 -9.03 -6.20
CA ILE A 39 -14.04 -7.87 -7.02
C ILE A 39 -12.78 -7.17 -7.57
N CYS A 40 -11.75 -6.99 -6.74
CA CYS A 40 -10.49 -6.41 -7.20
C CYS A 40 -9.86 -7.25 -8.32
N LYS A 41 -9.86 -8.58 -8.18
CA LYS A 41 -9.34 -9.50 -9.19
C LYS A 41 -10.14 -9.42 -10.50
N ALA A 42 -11.47 -9.42 -10.42
CA ALA A 42 -12.34 -9.30 -11.59
C ALA A 42 -12.10 -7.99 -12.36
N ASN A 43 -11.76 -6.92 -11.64
CA ASN A 43 -11.47 -5.60 -12.20
C ASN A 43 -9.99 -5.35 -12.52
N ASN A 44 -9.14 -6.41 -12.53
CA ASN A 44 -7.70 -6.31 -12.78
C ASN A 44 -6.99 -5.27 -11.89
N THR A 45 -7.40 -5.17 -10.63
CA THR A 45 -6.85 -4.24 -9.63
C THR A 45 -6.45 -4.98 -8.36
N THR A 46 -5.85 -4.27 -7.41
CA THR A 46 -5.46 -4.84 -6.12
C THR A 46 -6.19 -4.15 -4.96
N PRO A 47 -6.43 -4.85 -3.84
CA PRO A 47 -7.02 -4.25 -2.64
C PRO A 47 -6.30 -2.98 -2.19
N THR A 48 -4.96 -2.98 -2.25
CA THR A 48 -4.14 -1.83 -1.85
C THR A 48 -4.30 -0.64 -2.80
N THR A 49 -4.41 -0.89 -4.11
CA THR A 49 -4.71 0.16 -5.10
C THR A 49 -6.09 0.79 -4.86
N GLN A 50 -7.11 -0.03 -4.64
CA GLN A 50 -8.47 0.44 -4.41
C GLN A 50 -8.61 1.22 -3.09
N ILE A 51 -7.97 0.76 -2.01
CA ILE A 51 -7.96 1.49 -0.73
C ILE A 51 -7.25 2.85 -0.89
N LYS A 52 -6.11 2.90 -1.59
CA LYS A 52 -5.43 4.18 -1.87
C LYS A 52 -6.28 5.13 -2.69
N GLN A 53 -6.96 4.60 -3.71
CA GLN A 53 -7.87 5.38 -4.53
C GLN A 53 -9.04 5.92 -3.71
N PHE A 54 -9.65 5.08 -2.86
CA PHE A 54 -10.71 5.50 -1.94
C PHE A 54 -10.25 6.64 -1.03
N VAL A 55 -9.10 6.50 -0.36
CA VAL A 55 -8.56 7.55 0.53
C VAL A 55 -8.32 8.85 -0.24
N LYS A 56 -7.70 8.77 -1.42
CA LYS A 56 -7.45 9.95 -2.25
C LYS A 56 -8.75 10.65 -2.65
N THR A 57 -9.71 9.91 -3.20
CA THR A 57 -11.01 10.44 -3.63
C THR A 57 -11.80 11.01 -2.44
N TYR A 58 -11.73 10.37 -1.27
CA TYR A 58 -12.39 10.86 -0.07
C TYR A 58 -11.82 12.20 0.42
N ILE A 59 -10.49 12.37 0.36
CA ILE A 59 -9.83 13.65 0.66
C ILE A 59 -10.18 14.72 -0.38
N GLU A 60 -10.22 14.38 -1.67
CA GLU A 60 -10.55 15.36 -2.71
C GLU A 60 -12.01 15.83 -2.66
N SER A 61 -12.89 15.01 -2.05
CA SER A 61 -14.32 15.27 -1.96
C SER A 61 -14.76 15.96 -0.65
N ASN A 62 -13.84 16.24 0.28
CA ASN A 62 -14.12 16.85 1.59
C ASN A 62 -13.03 17.85 1.99
#